data_AF-A0A154BU72-F1
#
_entry.id   AF-A0A154BU72-F1
#
_cell.length_a   1.000
_cell.length_b   1.000
_cell.length_c   1.000
_cell.angle_alpha   90.00
_cell.angle_beta   90.00
_cell.angle_gamma   90.00
#
_symmetry.space_group_name_H-M   'P 1'
#
loop_
_entity.id
_entity.type
_entity.pdbx_description
1 polymer ?
#
loop_
_entity_poly.entity_id
_entity_poly.type
_entity_poly.pdbx_seq_one_letter_code
_entity_poly.pdbx_strand_id
1 'polypeptide(L)' 'MEPLDVRNALQTTLTQKQELVRDYQTFAKQITDKEVAKMYSHFAEAEALHATQIKDQLEQM' A
#
# COMPACT_ATOMS: atom_id res chain seq x y z
N MET A 1 28.51 4.65 1.41
CA MET A 1 27.05 4.75 1.23
C MET A 1 26.51 5.35 2.51
N GLU A 2 25.79 6.47 2.45
CA GLU A 2 25.21 7.05 3.66
C GLU A 2 24.11 6.14 4.22
N PRO A 3 23.94 6.06 5.56
CA PRO A 3 22.88 5.28 6.16
C PRO A 3 21.51 5.85 5.77
N LEU A 4 20.57 4.97 5.44
CA LEU A 4 19.19 5.35 5.11
C LEU A 4 18.53 6.04 6.31
N ASP A 5 17.92 7.20 6.09
CA ASP A 5 17.00 7.79 7.06
C ASP A 5 15.75 6.90 7.15
N VAL A 6 15.68 6.10 8.22
CA VAL A 6 14.61 5.13 8.45
C VAL A 6 13.25 5.81 8.54
N ARG A 7 13.15 6.99 9.16
CA ARG A 7 11.87 7.70 9.31
C ARG A 7 11.37 8.18 7.97
N ASN A 8 12.25 8.82 7.19
CA ASN A 8 11.91 9.29 5.85
C ASN A 8 11.55 8.12 4.92
N ALA A 9 12.29 7.00 5.01
CA ALA A 9 11.98 5.79 4.26
C ALA A 9 10.58 5.25 4.58
N LEU A 10 10.25 5.10 5.88
CA LEU A 10 8.93 4.64 6.31
C LEU A 10 7.81 5.58 5.87
N GLN A 11 7.99 6.90 5.97
CA GLN A 11 7.00 7.88 5.51
C GLN A 11 6.79 7.81 3.99
N THR A 12 7.88 7.70 3.23
CA THR A 12 7.82 7.59 1.77
C THR A 12 7.10 6.31 1.37
N THR A 13 7.43 5.18 1.99
CA THR A 13 6.77 3.89 1.70
C THR A 13 5.31 3.90 2.13
N LEU A 14 4.95 4.50 3.26
CA LEU A 14 3.54 4.62 3.69
C LEU A 14 2.69 5.30 2.61
N THR A 15 3.15 6.43 2.10
CA THR A 15 2.46 7.17 1.03
C THR A 15 2.28 6.31 -0.22
N GLN A 16 3.37 5.67 -0.68
CA GLN A 16 3.32 4.79 -1.86
C GLN A 16 2.33 3.64 -1.68
N LYS A 17 2.29 3.03 -0.49
CA LYS A 17 1.36 1.93 -0.20
C LYS A 17 -0.10 2.39 -0.21
N GLN A 18 -0.38 3.57 0.34
CA GLN A 18 -1.72 4.17 0.30
C GLN A 18 -2.16 4.50 -1.14
N GLU A 19 -1.24 4.97 -2.00
CA GLU A 19 -1.51 5.18 -3.42
C GLU A 19 -1.84 3.87 -4.13
N LEU A 20 -1.07 2.80 -3.90
CA LEU A 20 -1.36 1.48 -4.45
C LEU A 20 -2.72 0.93 -4.01
N VAL A 21 -3.08 1.10 -2.73
CA VAL A 21 -4.41 0.72 -2.22
C VAL A 21 -5.51 1.42 -3.02
N ARG A 22 -5.42 2.74 -3.19
CA ARG A 22 -6.41 3.53 -3.94
C ARG A 22 -6.49 3.05 -5.40
N ASP A 23 -5.34 2.85 -6.04
CA ASP A 23 -5.27 2.52 -7.45
C ASP A 23 -5.81 1.10 -7.70
N TYR A 24 -5.42 0.12 -6.88
CA TYR A 24 -5.93 -1.25 -6.95
C TYR A 24 -7.42 -1.35 -6.65
N GLN A 25 -7.95 -0.60 -5.67
CA GLN A 25 -9.39 -0.49 -5.46
C GLN A 25 -10.12 0.11 -6.66
N THR A 26 -9.49 1.07 -7.34
CA THR A 26 -10.05 1.68 -8.56
C THR A 26 -10.08 0.67 -9.70
N PHE A 27 -8.99 -0.07 -9.92
CA PHE A 27 -8.91 -1.10 -10.96
C PHE A 27 -9.91 -2.22 -10.71
N ALA A 28 -10.02 -2.72 -9.48
CA ALA A 28 -10.99 -3.74 -9.11
C ALA A 28 -12.44 -3.34 -9.42
N LYS A 29 -12.77 -2.04 -9.38
CA LYS A 29 -14.11 -1.52 -9.71
C LYS A 29 -14.34 -1.31 -11.22
N GLN A 30 -13.28 -1.11 -11.99
CA GLN A 30 -13.38 -0.77 -13.42
C GLN A 30 -13.14 -1.97 -14.35
N ILE A 31 -12.44 -2.99 -13.88
CA ILE A 31 -12.15 -4.21 -14.66
C ILE A 31 -13.42 -5.06 -14.77
N THR A 32 -13.76 -5.46 -16.01
CA THR A 32 -14.94 -6.27 -16.30
C THR A 32 -14.70 -7.77 -16.10
N ASP A 33 -13.46 -8.23 -16.26
CA ASP A 33 -13.07 -9.60 -15.95
C ASP A 33 -13.11 -9.82 -14.43
N LYS A 34 -13.99 -10.72 -13.98
CA LYS A 34 -14.25 -10.94 -12.55
C LYS A 34 -13.06 -11.54 -11.80
N GLU A 35 -12.28 -12.40 -12.43
CA GLU A 35 -11.14 -13.03 -11.78
C GLU A 35 -9.99 -12.02 -11.66
N VAL A 36 -9.76 -11.21 -12.70
CA VAL A 36 -8.76 -10.14 -12.65
C VAL A 36 -9.18 -9.04 -11.66
N ALA A 37 -10.46 -8.65 -11.64
CA ALA A 37 -10.97 -7.69 -10.66
C ALA A 37 -10.77 -8.17 -9.21
N LYS A 38 -11.05 -9.45 -8.96
CA LYS A 38 -10.82 -10.09 -7.65
C LYS A 38 -9.34 -10.10 -7.27
N MET A 39 -8.45 -10.37 -8.22
CA MET A 39 -6.99 -10.31 -7.99
C MET A 39 -6.57 -8.90 -7.53
N TYR A 40 -7.05 -7.84 -8.19
CA TYR A 40 -6.75 -6.46 -7.77
C TYR A 40 -7.36 -6.08 -6.41
N SER A 41 -8.54 -6.61 -6.06
CA SER A 41 -9.09 -6.46 -4.70
C SER A 41 -8.14 -7.03 -3.64
N HIS A 42 -7.60 -8.23 -3.87
CA HIS A 42 -6.64 -8.84 -2.95
C HIS A 42 -5.32 -8.07 -2.86
N PHE A 43 -4.86 -7.48 -3.96
CA PHE A 43 -3.69 -6.59 -3.91
C PHE A 43 -3.96 -5.35 -3.06
N ALA A 44 -5.14 -4.73 -3.18
CA ALA A 44 -5.51 -3.61 -2.33
C ALA A 44 -5.54 -3.98 -0.83
N GLU A 45 -6.07 -5.16 -0.50
CA GLU A 45 -6.10 -5.67 0.88
C GLU A 45 -4.68 -5.88 1.44
N ALA A 46 -3.79 -6.48 0.65
CA ALA A 46 -2.40 -6.70 1.03
C ALA A 46 -1.65 -5.38 1.26
N GLU A 47 -1.80 -4.41 0.35
CA GLU A 47 -1.12 -3.12 0.52
C GLU A 47 -1.69 -2.28 1.66
N ALA A 48 -2.99 -2.44 1.98
CA ALA A 48 -3.58 -1.81 3.16
C ALA A 48 -3.03 -2.40 4.47
N LEU A 49 -2.79 -3.71 4.52
CA LEU A 49 -2.13 -4.35 5.64
C LEU A 49 -0.69 -3.82 5.82
N HIS A 50 0.08 -3.75 4.73
CA HIS A 50 1.43 -3.19 4.76
C HIS A 50 1.45 -1.73 5.22
N ALA A 51 0.54 -0.89 4.68
CA ALA A 51 0.41 0.51 5.08
C ALA A 51 0.09 0.65 6.57
N THR A 52 -0.76 -0.22 7.11
CA THR A 52 -1.12 -0.22 8.53
C THR A 52 0.10 -0.52 9.40
N GLN A 53 0.85 -1.57 9.08
CA GLN A 53 2.07 -1.93 9.83
C GLN A 53 3.11 -0.81 9.83
N ILE A 54 3.31 -0.14 8.68
CA ILE A 54 4.25 0.99 8.57
C ILE A 54 3.76 2.19 9.39
N LYS A 55 2.46 2.49 9.34
CA LYS A 55 1.85 3.56 10.14
C LYS A 55 2.02 3.29 11.63
N ASP A 56 1.72 2.08 12.09
CA ASP A 56 1.86 1.69 13.49
C ASP A 56 3.31 1.79 13.95
N GLN A 57 4.28 1.42 13.10
CA GLN A 57 5.70 1.60 13.40
C GLN A 57 6.09 3.07 13.50
N LEU A 58 5.61 3.93 12.60
CA LEU A 58 5.85 5.38 12.66
C LEU A 58 5.26 6.03 13.91
N GLU A 59 4.13 5.53 14.41
CA GLU A 59 3.49 6.01 15.65
C GLU A 59 4.26 5.63 16.92
N GLN A 60 5.07 4.57 16.85
CA GLN A 60 5.92 4.12 17.97
C GLN A 60 7.29 4.81 18.01
N MET A 61 7.63 5.62 17.00
CA MET A 61 8.92 6.32 16.88
C MET A 61 8.92 7.72 17.47
#